data_AF-A0A968Y2V2-F1
#
_entry.id   AF-A0A968Y2V2-F1
#
_cell.length_a   1.000
_cell.length_b   1.000
_cell.length_c   1.000
_cell.angle_alpha   90.00
_cell.angle_beta   90.00
_cell.angle_gamma   90.00
#
_symmetry.space_group_name_H-M   'P 1'
#
loop_
_entity.id
_entity.type
_entity.pdbx_description
1 polymer ?
#
loop_
_entity_poly.entity_id
_entity_poly.type
_entity_poly.pdbx_seq_one_letter_code
_entity_poly.pdbx_strand_id
1 'polypeptide(L)'
;MNEQQNSEVTTFLPVLQKGIWLFGISAWIFGLTDRSIALFADGYLSAIDIVQLFTASFFFISWLFLNPYAIARTPKNTQAKNSNIKI
;
A
#
# COMPACT_ATOMS: atom_id res chain seq x y z
N MET A 1 -12.69 -30.02 -1.99
CA MET A 1 -11.87 -29.39 -3.05
C MET A 1 -11.69 -27.91 -2.73
N ASN A 2 -11.05 -27.57 -1.60
CA ASN A 2 -11.13 -26.22 -1.03
C ASN A 2 -9.73 -25.68 -0.64
N GLU A 3 -8.76 -26.57 -0.45
CA GLU A 3 -7.43 -26.25 0.07
C GLU A 3 -6.46 -25.77 -1.01
N GLN A 4 -6.62 -26.22 -2.27
CA GLN A 4 -5.80 -25.78 -3.39
C GLN A 4 -6.08 -24.32 -3.82
N GLN A 5 -7.36 -23.89 -3.79
CA GLN A 5 -7.72 -22.50 -4.08
C GLN A 5 -7.10 -21.53 -3.07
N ASN A 6 -6.99 -21.93 -1.80
CA ASN A 6 -6.38 -21.09 -0.78
C ASN A 6 -4.87 -20.89 -1.06
N SER A 7 -4.14 -21.94 -1.46
CA SER A 7 -2.71 -21.86 -1.79
C SER A 7 -2.40 -20.96 -3.00
N GLU A 8 -3.20 -21.02 -4.07
CA GLU A 8 -3.03 -20.11 -5.22
C GLU A 8 -3.28 -18.67 -4.81
N VAL A 9 -4.41 -18.39 -4.13
CA VAL A 9 -4.77 -17.04 -3.67
C VAL A 9 -3.70 -16.49 -2.72
N THR A 10 -3.16 -17.31 -1.81
CA THR A 10 -2.08 -16.90 -0.90
C THR A 10 -0.79 -16.51 -1.63
N THR A 11 -0.58 -17.01 -2.85
CA THR A 11 0.59 -16.70 -3.69
C THR A 11 0.35 -15.51 -4.62
N PHE A 12 -0.90 -15.29 -5.06
CA PHE A 12 -1.26 -14.16 -5.93
C PHE A 12 -1.51 -12.85 -5.17
N LEU A 13 -2.05 -12.91 -3.95
CA LEU A 13 -2.31 -11.72 -3.14
C LEU A 13 -1.07 -10.82 -2.93
N PRO A 14 0.13 -11.36 -2.62
CA PRO A 14 1.34 -10.53 -2.49
C PRO A 14 1.73 -9.82 -3.79
N VAL A 15 1.55 -10.47 -4.93
CA VAL A 15 1.86 -9.91 -6.26
C VAL A 15 0.86 -8.82 -6.63
N LEU A 16 -0.44 -9.08 -6.42
CA LEU A 16 -1.50 -8.10 -6.62
C LEU A 16 -1.34 -6.90 -5.69
N GLN A 17 -1.05 -7.13 -4.42
CA GLN A 17 -0.86 -6.06 -3.43
C GLN A 17 0.33 -5.16 -3.82
N LYS A 18 1.43 -5.74 -4.31
CA LYS A 18 2.56 -4.98 -4.88
C LYS A 18 2.17 -4.22 -6.15
N GLY A 19 1.39 -4.84 -7.03
CA GLY A 19 0.88 -4.22 -8.25
C GLY A 19 -0.04 -3.03 -7.96
N ILE A 20 -1.04 -3.20 -7.10
CA ILE A 20 -1.94 -2.13 -6.63
C ILE A 20 -1.15 -1.04 -5.91
N TRP A 21 -0.13 -1.40 -5.12
CA TRP A 21 0.69 -0.42 -4.42
C TRP A 21 1.48 0.46 -5.40
N LEU A 22 2.17 -0.15 -6.38
CA LEU A 22 2.91 0.57 -7.43
C LEU A 22 1.97 1.39 -8.34
N PHE A 23 0.85 0.80 -8.76
CA PHE A 23 -0.15 1.46 -9.59
C PHE A 23 -0.75 2.66 -8.85
N GLY A 24 -1.04 2.49 -7.55
CA GLY A 24 -1.49 3.57 -6.69
C GLY A 24 -0.47 4.70 -6.63
N ILE A 25 0.83 4.41 -6.44
CA ILE A 25 1.88 5.43 -6.45
C ILE A 25 1.88 6.21 -7.77
N SER A 26 1.83 5.52 -8.91
CA SER A 26 1.77 6.19 -10.21
C SER A 26 0.50 7.03 -10.39
N ALA A 27 -0.66 6.52 -9.95
CA ALA A 27 -1.93 7.22 -10.06
C ALA A 27 -1.96 8.46 -9.16
N TRP A 28 -1.39 8.38 -7.96
CA TRP A 28 -1.24 9.52 -7.05
C TRP A 28 -0.33 10.59 -7.66
N ILE A 29 0.87 10.23 -8.15
CA ILE A 29 1.79 11.19 -8.79
C ILE A 29 1.12 11.83 -10.01
N PHE A 30 0.48 11.03 -10.86
CA PHE A 30 -0.20 11.52 -12.06
C PHE A 30 -1.36 12.46 -11.70
N GLY A 31 -2.24 12.06 -10.78
CA GLY A 31 -3.39 12.88 -10.36
C GLY A 31 -2.99 14.16 -9.63
N LEU A 32 -1.92 14.11 -8.82
CA LEU A 32 -1.38 15.30 -8.16
C LEU A 32 -0.78 16.25 -9.20
N THR A 33 -0.09 15.72 -10.20
CA THR A 33 0.56 16.48 -11.27
C THR A 33 -0.48 17.12 -12.20
N ASP A 34 -1.49 16.37 -12.65
CA ASP A 34 -2.60 16.88 -13.47
C ASP A 34 -3.30 18.06 -12.80
N ARG A 35 -3.67 17.90 -11.52
CA ARG A 35 -4.27 18.99 -10.75
C ARG A 35 -3.31 20.15 -10.53
N SER A 36 -2.04 19.89 -10.22
CA SER A 36 -1.04 20.95 -10.07
C SER A 36 -0.85 21.75 -11.35
N ILE A 37 -0.86 21.09 -12.51
CA ILE A 37 -0.75 21.71 -13.84
C ILE A 37 -2.00 22.53 -14.14
N ALA A 38 -3.20 22.01 -13.86
CA ALA A 38 -4.45 22.75 -14.05
C ALA A 38 -4.47 24.03 -13.21
N LEU A 39 -4.02 23.95 -11.96
CA LEU A 39 -3.92 25.09 -11.04
C LEU A 39 -2.86 26.10 -11.47
N PHE A 40 -1.72 25.61 -11.96
CA PHE A 40 -0.65 26.46 -12.47
C PHE A 40 -1.07 27.16 -13.78
N ALA A 41 -1.87 26.48 -14.62
CA ALA A 41 -2.43 27.04 -15.83
C ALA A 41 -3.53 28.08 -15.55
N ASP A 42 -4.34 27.88 -14.50
CA ASP A 42 -5.36 28.84 -14.08
C ASP A 42 -4.76 30.07 -13.37
N GLY A 43 -3.49 30.01 -12.97
CA GLY A 43 -2.72 31.15 -12.42
C GLY A 43 -3.18 31.65 -11.05
N TYR A 44 -4.24 31.05 -10.49
CA TYR A 44 -4.82 31.41 -9.20
C TYR A 44 -4.78 30.19 -8.28
N LEU A 45 -3.82 30.15 -7.36
CA LEU A 45 -3.79 29.15 -6.30
C LEU A 45 -4.79 29.56 -5.23
N SER A 46 -6.00 29.04 -5.30
CA SER A 46 -6.98 29.25 -4.25
C SER A 46 -6.58 28.46 -2.99
N ALA A 47 -6.93 28.98 -1.81
CA ALA A 47 -6.62 28.32 -0.54
C ALA A 47 -7.18 26.88 -0.46
N ILE A 48 -8.29 26.64 -1.16
CA ILE A 48 -8.91 25.32 -1.24
C ILE A 48 -8.04 24.32 -2.00
N ASP A 49 -7.36 24.76 -3.05
CA ASP A 49 -6.50 23.92 -3.87
C ASP A 49 -5.26 23.50 -3.10
N ILE A 50 -4.72 24.39 -2.26
CA ILE A 50 -3.60 24.09 -1.35
C ILE A 50 -4.01 23.04 -0.32
N VAL A 51 -5.17 23.20 0.32
CA VAL A 51 -5.69 22.21 1.28
C VAL A 51 -5.96 20.87 0.60
N GLN A 52 -6.41 20.89 -0.66
CA GLN A 52 -6.70 19.70 -1.44
C GLN A 52 -5.43 18.98 -1.90
N LEU A 53 -4.40 19.71 -2.33
CA LEU A 53 -3.06 19.21 -2.60
C LEU A 53 -2.44 18.61 -1.35
N PHE A 54 -2.59 19.28 -0.21
CA PHE A 54 -2.09 18.80 1.08
C PHE A 54 -2.78 17.52 1.52
N THR A 55 -4.12 17.47 1.41
CA THR A 55 -4.92 16.29 1.73
C THR A 55 -4.58 15.12 0.80
N ALA A 56 -4.49 15.37 -0.51
CA ALA A 56 -4.08 14.37 -1.49
C ALA A 56 -2.66 13.85 -1.20
N SER A 57 -1.74 14.73 -0.82
CA SER A 57 -0.38 14.35 -0.40
C SER A 57 -0.37 13.53 0.90
N PHE A 58 -1.22 13.88 1.87
CA PHE A 58 -1.39 13.13 3.12
C PHE A 58 -1.91 11.71 2.85
N PHE A 59 -2.89 11.59 1.95
CA PHE A 59 -3.39 10.30 1.49
C PHE A 59 -2.32 9.52 0.74
N PHE A 60 -1.52 10.18 -0.10
CA PHE A 60 -0.39 9.55 -0.79
C PHE A 60 0.66 9.02 0.20
N ILE A 61 1.03 9.78 1.23
CA ILE A 61 1.95 9.33 2.28
C ILE A 61 1.35 8.16 3.07
N SER A 62 0.05 8.23 3.39
CA SER A 62 -0.68 7.13 4.04
C SER A 62 -0.70 5.87 3.18
N TRP A 63 -0.86 6.03 1.86
CA TRP A 63 -0.78 4.95 0.88
C TRP A 63 0.61 4.32 0.81
N LEU A 64 1.66 5.15 0.87
CA LEU A 64 3.05 4.72 0.92
C LEU A 64 3.36 3.95 2.21
N PHE A 65 2.73 4.35 3.33
CA PHE A 65 2.82 3.68 4.63
C PHE A 65 2.07 2.34 4.68
N LEU A 66 1.03 2.16 3.87
CA LEU A 66 0.29 0.90 3.71
C LEU A 66 1.09 -0.19 2.96
N ASN A 67 2.42 -0.05 2.96
CA ASN A 67 3.36 -0.92 2.31
C ASN A 67 3.10 -2.40 2.71
N PRO A 68 2.90 -3.32 1.74
CA PRO A 68 2.71 -4.75 2.01
C PRO A 68 3.80 -5.38 2.89
N TYR A 69 5.00 -4.78 2.93
CA TYR A 69 6.11 -5.25 3.76
C TYR A 69 5.92 -5.00 5.27
N ALA A 70 4.98 -4.15 5.69
CA ALA A 70 4.71 -3.90 7.11
C ALA A 70 4.09 -5.11 7.82
N ILE A 71 3.34 -5.95 7.09
CA ILE A 71 2.58 -7.08 7.67
C ILE A 71 3.45 -8.35 7.77
N ALA A 72 4.60 -8.42 7.11
CA ALA A 72 5.44 -9.62 7.05
C ALA A 72 6.40 -9.83 8.24
N ARG A 73 6.24 -9.11 9.36
CA ARG A 73 7.11 -9.25 10.54
C ARG A 73 6.44 -9.97 11.72
N THR A 74 5.73 -11.05 11.46
CA THR A 74 5.44 -12.02 12.53
C THR A 74 6.55 -13.07 12.54
N PRO A 75 7.50 -13.04 13.48
CA PRO A 75 8.49 -14.10 13.59
C PRO A 75 7.77 -15.43 13.90
N LYS A 76 7.89 -16.42 12.99
CA LYS A 76 7.50 -17.81 13.24
C LYS A 76 8.54 -18.51 14.15
N ASN A 77 8.68 -18.08 15.41
CA ASN A 77 9.69 -18.66 16.31
C ASN A 77 9.13 -19.18 17.65
N THR A 78 7.99 -19.89 17.67
CA THR A 78 7.54 -20.61 18.90
C THR A 78 6.76 -21.91 18.62
N GLN A 79 7.15 -22.71 17.61
CA GLN A 79 6.52 -24.03 17.39
C GLN A 79 7.54 -25.13 17.00
N ALA A 80 8.74 -25.09 17.57
CA ALA A 80 9.77 -26.12 17.31
C ALA A 80 10.58 -26.56 18.55
N LYS A 81 10.07 -26.34 19.77
CA LYS A 81 10.85 -26.62 20.99
C LYS A 81 10.07 -27.24 22.14
N ASN A 82 9.12 -28.16 21.89
CA ASN A 82 8.45 -28.86 23.00
C ASN A 82 8.00 -30.32 22.70
N SER A 83 8.67 -31.04 21.79
CA SER A 83 8.48 -32.49 21.62
C SER A 83 9.65 -33.33 22.16
N ASN A 84 10.60 -32.71 22.88
CA ASN A 84 11.80 -33.39 23.42
C ASN A 84 11.87 -33.45 24.95
N ILE A 85 10.73 -33.38 25.65
CA ILE A 85 10.67 -33.80 27.06
C ILE A 85 10.06 -35.21 27.09
N LYS A 86 10.91 -36.19 26.79
CA LYS A 86 10.74 -37.56 27.27
C LYS A 86 11.26 -37.59 28.71
N ILE A 87 10.36 -37.75 29.68
CA ILE A 87 10.66 -38.36 30.98
C ILE A 87 9.49 -39.24 31.35
#